data_AF-A0AAV8WQG8-F1
#
_entry.id   AF-A0AAV8WQG8-F1
#
_cell.length_a   1.000
_cell.length_b   1.000
_cell.length_c   1.000
_cell.angle_alpha   90.00
_cell.angle_beta   90.00
_cell.angle_gamma   90.00
#
_symmetry.space_group_name_H-M   'P 1'
#
loop_
_entity.id
_entity.type
_entity.pdbx_description
1 polymer ?
#
loop_
_entity_poly.entity_id
_entity_poly.type
_entity_poly.pdbx_seq_one_letter_code
_entity_poly.pdbx_strand_id
1 'polypeptide(L)' 'MSGQSHYNYYWREYAGEIPFDAVTGGTDVDNKTTYISQVNLNEYGIIPVTIYPGEKICNSKYDGIT' A
#
# COMPACT_ATOMS: atom_id res chain seq x y z
N MET A 1 0.03 34.07 0.59
CA MET A 1 0.88 33.24 1.47
C MET A 1 0.37 31.80 1.35
N SER A 2 1.03 30.96 0.54
CA SER A 2 0.68 29.54 0.43
C SER A 2 1.28 28.81 1.63
N GLY A 3 0.47 28.51 2.64
CA GLY A 3 0.88 27.70 3.79
C GLY A 3 1.24 26.30 3.32
N GLN A 4 2.53 25.99 3.30
CA GLN A 4 3.01 24.65 2.97
C GLN A 4 2.74 23.75 4.19
N SER A 5 1.65 23.00 4.17
CA SER A 5 1.36 21.98 5.18
C SER A 5 2.32 20.81 4.99
N HIS A 6 3.27 20.67 5.91
CA HIS A 6 4.14 19.49 5.97
C HIS A 6 3.32 18.33 6.55
N TYR A 7 2.73 17.51 5.68
CA TYR A 7 2.12 16.26 6.10
C TYR A 7 3.21 15.24 6.39
N ASN A 8 3.21 14.70 7.61
CA ASN A 8 4.04 13.56 7.97
C ASN A 8 3.29 12.27 7.62
N TYR A 9 4.01 11.30 7.07
CA TYR A 9 3.48 9.98 6.75
C TYR A 9 4.16 8.93 7.60
N TYR A 10 3.43 7.86 7.92
CA TYR A 10 3.92 6.74 8.71
C TYR A 10 3.38 5.42 8.15
N TRP A 11 4.09 4.34 8.44
CA TRP A 11 3.65 2.98 8.16
C TRP A 11 3.03 2.37 9.42
N ARG A 12 1.96 1.59 9.25
CA ARG A 12 1.38 0.76 10.30
C ARG A 12 1.19 -0.67 9.81
N GLU A 13 1.16 -1.61 10.75
CA GLU A 13 0.89 -3.01 10.46
C GLU A 13 -0.49 -3.17 9.82
N TYR A 14 -0.56 -4.05 8.81
CA TYR A 14 -1.80 -4.39 8.13
C TYR A 14 -2.31 -5.74 8.64
N ALA A 15 -3.40 -5.70 9.41
CA ALA A 15 -4.04 -6.89 9.99
C ALA A 15 -5.24 -7.40 9.17
N GLY A 16 -5.39 -6.94 7.92
CA GLY A 16 -6.55 -7.23 7.06
C GLY A 16 -7.60 -6.13 7.01
N GLU A 17 -7.40 -5.03 7.73
CA GLU A 17 -8.25 -3.84 7.72
C GLU A 17 -7.47 -2.61 7.30
N ILE A 18 -8.06 -1.81 6.40
CA ILE A 18 -7.46 -0.57 5.93
C ILE A 18 -7.59 0.51 7.01
N PRO A 19 -6.48 1.17 7.40
CA PRO A 19 -6.51 2.34 8.27
C PRO A 19 -7.47 3.42 7.76
N PHE A 20 -8.25 4.06 8.62
CA PHE A 20 -9.14 5.15 8.20
C PHE A 20 -8.37 6.36 7.63
N ASP A 21 -7.11 6.51 8.05
CA ASP A 21 -6.18 7.56 7.65
C ASP A 21 -5.17 7.08 6.58
N ALA A 22 -5.38 5.88 6.01
CA ALA A 22 -4.54 5.39 4.93
C ALA A 22 -4.66 6.30 3.71
N VAL A 23 -3.51 6.66 3.14
CA VAL A 23 -3.45 7.40 1.89
C VAL A 23 -3.84 6.46 0.75
N THR A 24 -4.78 6.89 -0.10
CA THR A 24 -5.15 6.17 -1.31
C THR A 24 -3.98 6.11 -2.29
N GLY A 25 -3.63 4.91 -2.76
CA GLY A 25 -2.61 4.70 -3.79
C GLY A 25 -3.12 4.92 -5.21
N GLY A 26 -4.44 4.82 -5.41
CA GLY A 26 -5.10 5.05 -6.69
C GLY A 26 -6.38 4.24 -6.83
N THR A 27 -6.74 3.98 -8.08
CA THR A 27 -7.84 3.09 -8.47
C THR A 27 -7.38 2.15 -9.58
N ASP A 28 -7.85 0.90 -9.56
CA ASP A 28 -7.59 -0.06 -10.64
C ASP A 28 -8.55 0.11 -11.83
N VAL A 29 -8.47 -0.81 -12.80
CA VAL A 29 -9.31 -0.81 -14.02
C VAL A 29 -10.79 -1.02 -13.76
N ASP A 30 -11.15 -1.61 -12.60
CA ASP A 30 -12.53 -1.81 -12.16
C ASP A 30 -13.03 -0.62 -11.29
N ASN A 31 -12.24 0.46 -11.17
CA ASN A 31 -12.45 1.58 -10.26
C ASN A 31 -12.44 1.20 -8.77
N LYS A 32 -11.77 0.11 -8.39
CA LYS A 32 -11.59 -0.25 -6.98
C LYS A 32 -10.45 0.57 -6.40
N THR A 33 -10.67 1.18 -5.23
CA THR A 33 -9.64 1.93 -4.51
C THR A 33 -8.53 0.99 -4.04
N THR A 34 -7.29 1.42 -4.24
CA THR A 34 -6.09 0.71 -3.81
C THR A 34 -5.29 1.54 -2.81
N TYR A 35 -4.44 0.86 -2.03
CA TYR A 35 -3.58 1.49 -1.03
C TYR A 35 -2.13 1.03 -1.16
N ILE A 36 -1.22 1.83 -0.62
CA ILE A 36 0.21 1.56 -0.62
C ILE A 36 0.56 0.80 0.65
N SER A 37 1.24 -0.33 0.51
CA SER A 37 1.78 -1.12 1.60
C SER A 37 3.24 -1.48 1.29
N GLN A 38 3.89 -2.16 2.23
CA GLN A 38 5.21 -2.72 2.05
C GLN A 38 5.27 -4.13 2.66
N VAL A 39 6.00 -5.03 2.03
CA VAL A 39 6.26 -6.38 2.53
C VAL A 39 7.76 -6.58 2.67
N ASN A 40 8.19 -7.19 3.79
CA ASN A 40 9.57 -7.60 3.96
C ASN A 40 9.72 -9.04 3.46
N LEU A 41 10.44 -9.21 2.34
CA LEU A 41 10.84 -10.52 1.83
C LEU A 41 12.29 -10.75 2.24
N ASN A 42 12.54 -11.74 3.11
CA ASN A 42 13.82 -11.97 3.78
C ASN A 42 15.08 -11.73 2.90
N GLU A 43 15.12 -12.31 1.69
CA GLU A 43 16.29 -12.24 0.80
C GLU A 43 16.31 -10.99 -0.11
N TYR A 44 15.20 -10.26 -0.19
CA TYR A 44 14.99 -9.16 -1.14
C TYR A 44 14.74 -7.80 -0.46
N GLY A 45 14.54 -7.80 0.86
CA GLY A 45 14.26 -6.61 1.65
C GLY A 45 12.80 -6.14 1.57
N ILE A 46 12.61 -4.83 1.79
CA ILE A 46 11.29 -4.21 1.83
C ILE A 46 10.87 -3.82 0.42
N ILE A 47 9.73 -4.35 -0.03
CA ILE A 47 9.16 -4.10 -1.35
C ILE A 47 7.82 -3.36 -1.20
N PRO A 48 7.64 -2.21 -1.85
CA PRO A 48 6.34 -1.56 -1.95
C PRO A 48 5.35 -2.42 -2.72
N VAL A 49 4.13 -2.54 -2.21
CA VAL A 49 3.06 -3.36 -2.80
C VAL A 49 1.74 -2.62 -2.78
N THR A 50 0.83 -3.04 -3.66
CA THR A 50 -0.56 -2.55 -3.69
C THR A 50 -1.44 -3.49 -2.86
N ILE A 51 -2.32 -2.94 -2.04
CA ILE A 51 -3.33 -3.72 -1.32
C ILE A 51 -4.74 -3.30 -1.73
N TYR A 52 -5.62 -4.29 -1.79
CA TYR A 52 -7.06 -4.12 -1.92
C TYR A 52 -7.72 -4.30 -0.54
N PRO A 53 -8.74 -3.49 -0.21
CA PRO A 53 -9.50 -3.69 1.03
C PRO A 53 -10.02 -5.12 1.15
N GLY A 54 -9.75 -5.77 2.29
CA GLY A 54 -10.21 -7.13 2.59
C GLY A 54 -9.33 -8.25 2.03
N GLU A 55 -8.34 -7.94 1.19
CA GLU A 55 -7.33 -8.93 0.80
C GLU A 55 -6.24 -9.01 1.87
N LYS A 56 -5.96 -10.22 2.37
CA LYS A 56 -4.89 -10.46 3.37
C LYS A 56 -3.51 -10.68 2.74
N ILE A 57 -3.45 -10.84 1.43
CA ILE A 57 -2.25 -11.28 0.71
C ILE A 57 -1.87 -10.18 -0.27
N CYS A 58 -0.66 -9.65 -0.12
CA CYS A 58 -0.09 -8.70 -1.06
C CYS A 58 0.28 -9.43 -2.35
N ASN A 59 -0.34 -9.10 -3.47
CA ASN A 59 0.14 -9.56 -4.77
C ASN A 59 1.41 -8.79 -5.14
N SER A 60 2.56 -9.19 -4.61
CA SER A 60 3.85 -8.70 -5.09
C SER A 60 4.20 -9.44 -6.38
N LYS A 61 4.09 -8.76 -7.53
CA LYS A 61 4.71 -9.24 -8.77
C LYS A 61 6.21 -8.98 -8.68
N TYR A 62 6.96 -9.96 -8.17
CA TYR A 62 8.41 -9.98 -8.28
C TYR A 62 8.79 -10.85 -9.49
N ASP A 63 9.62 -10.32 -10.38
CA ASP A 63 10.24 -11.05 -11.50
C ASP A 63 9.31 -11.63 -12.58
N GLY A 64 8.11 -11.07 -12.78
CA GLY A 64 7.23 -11.46 -13.89
C GLY A 64 6.62 -12.87 -13.79
N ILE A 65 6.80 -13.57 -12.67
CA ILE A 65 6.17 -14.86 -12.43
C ILE A 65 4.75 -14.62 -11.89
N THR A 66 3.76 -14.93 -12.71
CA THR A 66 2.35 -15.17 -12.34
C THR A 66 1.96 -16.52 -12.90
#